data_AF-A0A660MV64-F1
#
_entry.id   AF-A0A660MV64-F1
#
_cell.length_a   1.000
_cell.length_b   1.000
_cell.length_c   1.000
_cell.angle_alpha   90.00
_cell.angle_beta   90.00
_cell.angle_gamma   90.00
#
_symmetry.space_group_name_H-M   'P 1'
#
loop_
_entity.id
_entity.type
_entity.pdbx_description
1 polymer ?
#
loop_
_entity_poly.entity_id
_entity_poly.type
_entity_poly.pdbx_seq_one_letter_code
_entity_poly.pdbx_strand_id
1 'polypeptide(L)'
;MKEKKKVKNYFFELIIFFISMILSIFRGIGLFLFGKNLKNKNLFNNFLDFIFRKWPKYFWKNPTLYKLFSLPGNIINYIFKK
;
A
#
# COMPACT_ATOMS: atom_id res chain seq x y z
N MET A 1 23.60 31.73 25.72
CA MET A 1 23.27 31.24 24.36
C MET A 1 21.81 31.60 24.11
N LYS A 2 21.51 32.58 23.23
CA LYS A 2 20.12 33.01 22.99
C LYS A 2 19.38 31.89 22.25
N GLU A 3 18.42 31.23 22.91
CA GLU A 3 17.58 30.22 22.29
C GLU A 3 16.82 30.87 21.12
N LYS A 4 17.11 30.43 19.89
CA LYS A 4 16.35 30.83 18.71
C LYS A 4 14.93 30.28 18.90
N LYS A 5 13.94 31.18 19.05
CA LYS A 5 12.51 30.80 18.97
C LYS A 5 12.29 30.06 17.64
N LYS A 6 12.15 28.74 17.70
CA LYS A 6 11.77 27.90 16.55
C LYS A 6 10.35 28.31 16.17
N VAL A 7 10.21 29.05 15.08
CA VAL A 7 8.89 29.35 14.51
C VAL A 7 8.35 28.03 13.97
N LYS A 8 7.39 27.43 14.69
CA LYS A 8 6.69 26.22 14.24
C LYS A 8 5.88 26.59 13.00
N ASN A 9 6.37 26.17 11.84
CA ASN A 9 5.74 26.48 10.57
C ASN A 9 4.97 25.23 10.13
N TYR A 10 3.76 25.06 10.69
CA TYR A 10 2.91 23.89 10.48
C TYR A 10 2.68 23.54 9.01
N PHE A 11 2.68 24.55 8.13
CA PHE A 11 2.60 24.38 6.69
C PHE A 11 3.78 23.56 6.12
N PHE A 12 5.01 23.88 6.53
CA PHE A 12 6.19 23.13 6.11
C PHE A 12 6.25 21.73 6.74
N GLU A 13 5.81 21.59 8.00
CA GLU A 13 5.71 20.28 8.64
C GLU A 13 4.73 19.35 7.91
N LEU A 14 3.60 19.89 7.45
CA LEU A 14 2.62 19.15 6.65
C LEU A 14 3.21 18.69 5.31
N ILE A 15 3.93 19.58 4.61
CA ILE A 15 4.60 19.24 3.34
C ILE A 15 5.62 18.12 3.54
N ILE A 16 6.47 18.23 4.58
CA ILE A 16 7.46 17.20 4.90
C ILE A 16 6.76 15.88 5.24
N PHE A 17 5.65 15.92 5.97
CA PHE A 17 4.86 14.73 6.28
C PHE A 17 4.33 14.06 5.01
N PHE A 18 3.74 14.81 4.08
CA PHE A 18 3.27 14.28 2.80
C PHE A 18 4.41 13.65 1.99
N ILE A 19 5.56 14.32 1.89
CA ILE A 19 6.73 13.79 1.18
C ILE A 19 7.21 12.49 1.84
N SER A 20 7.25 12.45 3.17
CA SER A 20 7.67 11.26 3.93
C SER A 20 6.72 10.08 3.71
N MET A 21 5.42 10.34 3.61
CA MET A 21 4.40 9.34 3.32
C MET A 21 4.60 8.77 1.91
N ILE A 22 4.76 9.65 0.92
CA ILE A 22 5.00 9.27 -0.48
C ILE A 22 6.28 8.41 -0.61
N LEU A 23 7.39 8.85 -0.02
CA LEU A 23 8.65 8.09 -0.03
C LEU A 23 8.52 6.72 0.64
N SER A 24 7.76 6.64 1.73
CA SER A 24 7.52 5.38 2.43
C SER A 24 6.67 4.41 1.60
N ILE A 25 5.68 4.93 0.86
CA ILE A 25 4.88 4.15 -0.10
C ILE A 25 5.78 3.60 -1.20
N PHE A 26 6.63 4.43 -1.82
CA PHE A 26 7.55 3.99 -2.87
C PHE A 26 8.55 2.94 -2.35
N ARG A 27 9.10 3.11 -1.15
CA ARG A 27 9.96 2.10 -0.52
C ARG A 27 9.22 0.80 -0.23
N GLY A 28 7.98 0.87 0.27
CA GLY A 28 7.13 -0.28 0.51
C GLY A 28 6.82 -1.06 -0.78
N ILE A 29 6.50 -0.35 -1.86
CA ILE A 29 6.30 -0.95 -3.19
C ILE A 29 7.61 -1.58 -3.69
N GLY A 30 8.74 -0.90 -3.56
CA GLY A 30 10.05 -1.44 -3.95
C GLY A 30 10.42 -2.71 -3.19
N LEU A 31 10.19 -2.75 -1.88
CA LEU A 31 10.41 -3.96 -1.07
C LEU A 31 9.43 -5.08 -1.43
N PHE A 32 8.18 -4.74 -1.75
CA PHE A 32 7.17 -5.71 -2.19
C PHE A 32 7.49 -6.31 -3.57
N LEU A 33 8.03 -5.51 -4.50
CA LEU A 33 8.36 -5.96 -5.86
C LEU A 33 9.73 -6.67 -5.94
N PHE A 34 10.73 -6.22 -5.17
CA PHE A 34 12.12 -6.68 -5.27
C PHE A 34 12.63 -7.41 -4.01
N GLY A 35 11.72 -7.85 -3.13
CA GLY A 35 12.06 -8.59 -1.92
C GLY A 35 12.85 -9.87 -2.23
N LYS A 36 14.09 -9.92 -1.73
CA LYS A 36 15.11 -10.95 -2.01
C LYS A 36 14.75 -12.40 -1.61
N ASN A 37 13.61 -12.62 -0.97
CA ASN A 37 13.15 -13.94 -0.48
C ASN A 37 12.02 -14.59 -1.32
N LEU A 38 11.72 -14.09 -2.52
CA LEU A 38 10.62 -14.57 -3.37
C LEU A 38 11.07 -15.57 -4.44
N LYS A 39 11.89 -16.55 -4.06
CA LYS A 39 12.48 -17.51 -5.01
C LYS A 39 11.46 -18.42 -5.75
N ASN A 40 10.15 -18.31 -5.50
CA ASN A 40 9.13 -19.10 -6.23
C ASN A 40 7.69 -18.53 -6.25
N LYS A 41 7.44 -17.27 -5.84
CA LYS A 41 6.10 -16.65 -5.93
C LYS A 41 6.24 -15.22 -6.45
N ASN A 42 5.90 -14.95 -7.71
CA ASN A 42 5.79 -13.56 -8.18
C ASN A 42 4.61 -12.88 -7.46
N LEU A 43 4.87 -12.10 -6.40
CA LEU A 43 3.84 -11.36 -5.68
C LEU A 43 3.08 -10.41 -6.60
N PHE A 44 3.79 -9.80 -7.54
CA PHE A 44 3.19 -8.97 -8.58
C PHE A 44 2.22 -9.77 -9.46
N ASN A 45 2.61 -10.96 -9.92
CA ASN A 45 1.69 -11.80 -10.71
C ASN A 45 0.50 -12.29 -9.88
N ASN A 46 0.69 -12.60 -8.59
CA ASN A 46 -0.43 -12.93 -7.70
C ASN A 46 -1.36 -11.73 -7.48
N PHE A 47 -0.81 -10.52 -7.33
CA PHE A 47 -1.57 -9.29 -7.22
C PHE A 47 -2.37 -9.02 -8.49
N LEU A 48 -1.75 -9.13 -9.66
CA LEU A 48 -2.43 -8.98 -10.96
C LEU A 48 -3.51 -10.06 -11.16
N ASP A 49 -3.20 -11.34 -10.90
CA ASP A 49 -4.18 -12.43 -10.97
C ASP A 49 -5.36 -12.19 -10.01
N PHE A 50 -5.09 -11.63 -8.83
CA PHE A 50 -6.15 -11.25 -7.91
C PHE A 50 -7.02 -10.13 -8.47
N ILE A 51 -6.44 -9.00 -8.85
CA ILE A 51 -7.20 -7.82 -9.30
C ILE A 51 -7.96 -8.08 -10.59
N PHE A 52 -7.35 -8.75 -11.56
CA PHE A 52 -7.95 -8.91 -12.87
C PHE A 52 -8.81 -10.18 -12.99
N ARG A 53 -8.58 -11.22 -12.19
CA ARG A 53 -9.28 -12.51 -12.34
C ARG A 53 -10.15 -12.89 -11.16
N LYS A 54 -9.64 -12.78 -9.92
CA LYS A 54 -10.36 -13.28 -8.72
C LYS A 54 -11.27 -12.22 -8.09
N TRP A 55 -10.79 -10.99 -7.96
CA TRP A 55 -11.51 -9.90 -7.33
C TRP A 55 -12.79 -9.53 -8.10
N PRO A 56 -12.80 -9.43 -9.45
CA PRO A 56 -14.03 -9.11 -10.18
C PRO A 56 -15.06 -10.22 -9.98
N LYS A 57 -14.67 -11.50 -10.09
CA LYS A 57 -15.55 -12.64 -9.83
C LYS A 57 -16.12 -12.62 -8.41
N TYR A 58 -15.29 -12.32 -7.42
CA TYR A 58 -15.72 -12.19 -6.02
C TYR A 58 -16.65 -10.99 -5.79
N PHE A 59 -16.37 -9.86 -6.42
CA PHE A 59 -17.16 -8.64 -6.34
C PHE A 59 -18.54 -8.85 -6.95
N TRP A 60 -18.59 -9.29 -8.22
CA TRP A 60 -19.82 -9.50 -8.98
C TRP A 60 -20.73 -10.59 -8.40
N LYS A 61 -20.19 -11.54 -7.63
CA LYS A 61 -21.01 -12.54 -6.93
C LYS A 61 -22.00 -11.90 -5.93
N ASN A 62 -21.61 -10.81 -5.27
CA ASN A 62 -22.47 -10.03 -4.35
C ASN A 62 -21.93 -8.58 -4.33
N PRO A 63 -22.33 -7.71 -5.26
CA PRO A 63 -21.75 -6.38 -5.41
C PRO A 63 -22.17 -5.51 -4.22
N THR A 64 -21.20 -5.09 -3.41
CA THR A 64 -21.43 -4.29 -2.21
C THR A 64 -20.29 -3.29 -2.05
N LEU A 65 -20.61 -2.08 -1.58
CA LEU A 65 -19.61 -1.04 -1.30
C LEU A 65 -18.57 -1.50 -0.28
N TYR A 66 -18.96 -2.34 0.68
CA TYR A 66 -18.05 -2.95 1.66
C TYR A 66 -16.87 -3.68 0.99
N LYS A 67 -17.10 -4.40 -0.12
CA LYS A 67 -16.04 -5.13 -0.84
C LYS A 67 -15.02 -4.23 -1.53
N LEU A 68 -15.39 -2.98 -1.84
CA LEU A 68 -14.49 -1.97 -2.36
C LEU A 68 -13.59 -1.42 -1.24
N PHE A 69 -14.14 -1.21 -0.04
CA PHE A 69 -13.33 -0.77 1.10
C PHE A 69 -12.47 -1.90 1.68
N SER A 70 -12.92 -3.15 1.58
CA SER A 70 -12.16 -4.32 2.03
C SER A 70 -11.13 -4.82 1.00
N LEU A 71 -11.02 -4.18 -0.18
CA LEU A 71 -10.08 -4.54 -1.25
C LEU A 71 -8.64 -4.70 -0.75
N PRO A 72 -8.06 -3.72 -0.02
CA PRO A 72 -6.67 -3.82 0.42
C PRO A 72 -6.45 -5.04 1.34
N GLY A 73 -7.38 -5.27 2.27
CA GLY A 73 -7.35 -6.43 3.17
C GLY A 73 -7.49 -7.76 2.41
N ASN A 74 -8.37 -7.81 1.41
CA ASN A 74 -8.56 -9.00 0.58
C ASN A 74 -7.32 -9.32 -0.28
N ILE A 75 -6.65 -8.29 -0.80
CA ILE A 75 -5.39 -8.42 -1.55
C ILE A 75 -4.29 -9.00 -0.64
N ILE A 76 -4.10 -8.42 0.54
CA ILE A 76 -3.11 -8.89 1.52
C ILE A 76 -3.42 -10.34 1.90
N ASN A 77 -4.67 -10.64 2.27
CA ASN A 77 -5.08 -11.99 2.62
C ASN A 77 -4.83 -12.99 1.48
N TYR A 78 -5.10 -12.63 0.23
CA TYR A 78 -4.84 -13.48 -0.92
C TYR A 78 -3.35 -13.75 -1.16
N ILE A 79 -2.51 -12.74 -0.95
CA ILE A 79 -1.08 -12.81 -1.23
C ILE A 79 -0.33 -13.56 -0.12
N PHE A 80 -0.72 -13.39 1.14
CA PHE A 80 -0.03 -13.98 2.30
C PHE A 80 -0.63 -15.31 2.79
N LYS A 81 -1.91 -15.60 2.53
CA LYS A 81 -2.59 -16.82 3.00
C LYS A 81 -2.62 -17.95 1.95
N LYS A 82 -2.00 -17.73 0.79
CA LYS A 82 -1.73 -18.73 -0.26
C LYS A 82 -0.30 -19.24 -0.11
#